data_AF-A0A7C7PIF0-F1
#
_entry.id   AF-A0A7C7PIF0-F1
#
_cell.length_a   1.000
_cell.length_b   1.000
_cell.length_c   1.000
_cell.angle_alpha   90.00
_cell.angle_beta   90.00
_cell.angle_gamma   90.00
#
_symmetry.space_group_name_H-M   'P 1'
#
loop_
_entity.id
_entity.type
_entity.pdbx_description
1 polymer ?
#
loop_
_entity_poly.entity_id
_entity_poly.type
_entity_poly.pdbx_seq_one_letter_code
_entity_poly.pdbx_strand_id
1 'polypeptide(L)' 'PVGTVWIGWARKSDKVVSQLFQFEGDRESIRRQAVLNALSGIIKNARD' A
#
# COMPACT_ATOMS: atom_id res chain seq x y z
N PRO A 1 -4.89 5.71 14.36
CA PRO A 1 -4.57 7.15 14.16
C PRO A 1 -5.17 7.63 12.82
N VAL A 2 -5.30 8.93 12.58
CA VAL A 2 -5.60 9.41 11.22
C VAL A 2 -4.40 9.07 10.33
N GLY A 3 -4.65 8.60 9.11
CA GLY A 3 -3.58 8.19 8.18
C GLY A 3 -3.11 6.75 8.30
N THR A 4 -3.68 5.96 9.22
CA THR A 4 -3.45 4.51 9.27
C THR A 4 -4.13 3.83 8.08
N VAL A 5 -3.35 3.17 7.22
CA VAL A 5 -3.85 2.47 6.02
C VAL A 5 -3.17 1.10 5.91
N TRP A 6 -3.97 0.06 5.73
CA TRP A 6 -3.48 -1.26 5.35
C TRP A 6 -3.54 -1.42 3.83
N ILE A 7 -2.47 -1.93 3.24
CA ILE A 7 -2.41 -2.28 1.81
C ILE A 7 -2.08 -3.77 1.70
N GLY A 8 -2.82 -4.47 0.83
CA GLY A 8 -2.60 -5.87 0.52
C GLY A 8 -2.33 -6.07 -0.97
N TRP A 9 -1.39 -6.95 -1.29
CA TRP A 9 -1.07 -7.41 -2.64
C TRP A 9 -1.25 -8.92 -2.71
N ALA A 10 -1.93 -9.39 -3.75
CA ALA A 10 -2.18 -10.81 -3.98
C ALA A 10 -2.02 -11.12 -5.46
N ARG A 11 -1.39 -12.26 -5.77
CA ARG A 11 -1.36 -12.86 -7.12
C ARG A 11 -2.04 -14.23 -7.04
N LYS A 12 -2.57 -14.71 -8.16
CA LYS A 12 -3.49 -15.87 -8.23
C LYS A 12 -2.94 -17.18 -7.62
N SER A 13 -1.62 -17.35 -7.55
CA SER A 13 -0.98 -18.57 -7.03
C SER A 13 0.21 -18.27 -6.13
N ASP A 14 0.25 -17.06 -5.56
CA ASP A 14 1.40 -16.57 -4.80
C ASP A 14 0.97 -16.16 -3.38
N LYS A 15 1.98 -15.89 -2.54
CA LYS A 15 1.79 -15.42 -1.19
C LYS A 15 1.10 -14.05 -1.18
N VAL A 16 0.08 -13.92 -0.35
CA VAL A 16 -0.52 -12.62 -0.05
C VAL A 16 0.42 -11.85 0.87
N VAL A 17 0.73 -10.61 0.48
CA VAL A 17 1.54 -9.68 1.27
C VAL A 17 0.63 -8.56 1.76
N SER A 18 0.70 -8.23 3.05
CA SER A 18 0.05 -7.05 3.61
C SER A 18 1.04 -6.22 4.39
N GLN A 19 0.85 -4.90 4.36
CA GLN A 19 1.67 -3.96 5.10
C GLN A 19 0.82 -2.82 5.66
N LEU A 20 1.11 -2.46 6.90
CA LEU A 20 0.55 -1.28 7.55
C LEU A 20 1.40 -0.06 7.23
N PHE A 21 0.73 1.04 6.87
CA PHE A 21 1.31 2.35 6.68
C PHE A 21 0.64 3.36 7.61
N GLN A 22 1.43 4.34 8.03
CA GLN A 22 0.96 5.51 8.76
C GLN A 22 1.38 6.73 7.96
N PHE A 23 0.41 7.36 7.29
CA PHE A 23 0.62 8.53 6.45
C PHE A 23 0.28 9.81 7.20
N GLU A 24 1.03 10.87 6.90
CA GLU A 24 0.82 12.19 7.50
C GLU A 24 0.13 13.15 6.52
N GLY A 25 -0.57 14.14 7.06
CA GLY A 25 -1.23 15.20 6.30
C GLY A 25 -2.76 15.08 6.27
N ASP A 26 -3.37 15.85 5.37
CA ASP A 26 -4.82 15.87 5.20
C ASP A 26 -5.34 14.64 4.43
N ARG A 27 -6.67 14.58 4.29
CA ARG A 27 -7.35 13.48 3.62
C ARG A 27 -6.89 13.26 2.18
N GLU A 28 -6.58 14.32 1.44
CA GLU A 28 -6.18 14.22 0.03
C GLU A 28 -4.73 13.73 -0.09
N SER A 29 -3.84 14.29 0.74
CA SER A 29 -2.43 13.88 0.83
C SER A 29 -2.30 12.40 1.22
N ILE A 30 -3.04 11.96 2.25
CA ILE A 30 -3.06 10.55 2.68
C ILE A 30 -3.50 9.63 1.54
N ARG A 31 -4.53 10.01 0.78
CA ARG A 31 -5.00 9.21 -0.37
C ARG A 31 -3.94 9.12 -1.48
N ARG A 32 -3.26 10.22 -1.81
CA ARG A 32 -2.19 10.21 -2.82
C ARG A 32 -1.02 9.34 -2.38
N GLN A 33 -0.59 9.46 -1.13
CA GLN A 33 0.47 8.62 -0.55
C GLN A 33 0.10 7.13 -0.56
N ALA A 34 -1.14 6.79 -0.20
CA ALA A 34 -1.62 5.41 -0.23
C ALA A 34 -1.59 4.82 -1.65
N VAL A 35 -2.05 5.57 -2.66
CA VAL A 35 -2.01 5.11 -4.06
C VAL A 35 -0.57 4.92 -4.55
N LEU A 36 0.33 5.87 -4.27
CA LEU A 36 1.74 5.75 -4.64
C LEU A 36 2.40 4.51 -4.03
N ASN A 37 2.13 4.23 -2.75
CA ASN A 37 2.66 3.05 -2.07
C ASN A 37 2.04 1.75 -2.57
N ALA A 38 0.74 1.74 -2.87
CA ALA A 38 0.06 0.58 -3.46
C ALA A 38 0.67 0.21 -4.82
N LEU A 39 0.88 1.18 -5.72
CA LEU A 39 1.49 0.98 -7.03
C LEU A 39 2.95 0.54 -6.92
N SER A 40 3.72 1.18 -6.04
CA SER A 40 5.11 0.80 -5.77
C SER A 40 5.22 -0.65 -5.26
N GLY A 41 4.27 -1.06 -4.41
CA GLY A 41 4.19 -2.43 -3.93
C GLY A 41 3.84 -3.43 -5.03
N ILE A 42 3.06 -3.07 -6.05
CA ILE A 42 2.84 -3.95 -7.21
C ILE A 42 4.18 -4.22 -7.92
N ILE A 43 4.98 -3.19 -8.17
CA ILE A 43 6.27 -3.33 -8.87
C ILE A 43 7.23 -4.18 -8.04
N LYS A 44 7.30 -3.92 -6.72
CA LYS A 44 8.12 -4.69 -5.78
C LYS A 44 7.74 -6.17 -5.78
N ASN A 45 6.47 -6.48 -5.51
CA ASN A 45 5.98 -7.85 -5.36
C ASN A 45 5.75 -8.58 -6.71
N ALA A 46 6.00 -7.93 -7.86
CA ALA A 46 5.93 -8.57 -9.18
C ALA A 46 7.28 -9.15 -9.63
N ARG A 47 8.39 -8.73 -9.00
CA ARG A 47 9.76 -9.17 -9.31
C ARG A 47 10.25 -10.31 -8.41
N ASP A 48 9.53 -10.56 -7.33
CA ASP A 48 9.68 -11.71 -6.44
C ASP A 48 8.83 -12.90 -6.97
#